data_AF-A0A1H7N9A7-F1
#
_entry.id   AF-A0A1H7N9A7-F1
#
_cell.length_a   1.000
_cell.length_b   1.000
_cell.length_c   1.000
_cell.angle_alpha   90.00
_cell.angle_beta   90.00
_cell.angle_gamma   90.00
#
_symmetry.space_group_name_H-M   'P 1'
#
loop_
_entity.id
_entity.type
_entity.pdbx_description
1 polymer ?
#
loop_
_entity_poly.entity_id
_entity_poly.type
_entity_poly.pdbx_seq_one_letter_code
_entity_poly.pdbx_strand_id
1 'polypeptide(L)'
;MSDHTGKPCILCVAITGSLPTKANNPAVPITIAEQVDSTHEAFEAGASIAHCHVRLEDGTPTSDPERFARLKEGLEKHCPGMILQFSTGGRSGAGQARGGMLPLRPDMASLSVGSNNFPTRVYENPPDLVAWLASEMRKYEVTPEIEAFDLSHILRAVDMHNKGELYGKLYVQFVMGVKNAMPADRAVFDFYVQIMRDRAPDANWCAAGIGPNQIVVNEWAIAAGGHTRTGLEDNVRLDRDRLAPSNAALVRRAVELCEKYARPVATAAQARAILGLRAAAA
;
A
#
# COMPACT_ATOMS: atom_id res chain seq x y z
N MET A 1 -6.35 22.17 -17.93
CA MET A 1 -6.24 20.70 -17.83
C MET A 1 -4.94 20.41 -17.11
N SER A 2 -4.87 19.43 -16.19
CA SER A 2 -3.61 19.14 -15.49
C SER A 2 -2.60 18.52 -16.47
N ASP A 3 -1.30 18.70 -16.20
CA ASP A 3 -0.20 18.10 -16.98
C ASP A 3 -0.19 16.56 -16.96
N HIS A 4 -1.12 15.94 -16.24
CA HIS A 4 -1.23 14.49 -16.07
C HIS A 4 -2.50 13.89 -16.67
N THR A 5 -3.26 14.68 -17.42
CA THR A 5 -4.46 14.23 -18.15
C THR A 5 -4.11 12.99 -19.00
N GLY A 6 -4.92 11.94 -18.90
CA GLY A 6 -4.71 10.68 -19.63
C GLY A 6 -3.67 9.72 -19.03
N LYS A 7 -2.85 10.15 -18.06
CA LYS A 7 -1.91 9.23 -17.36
C LYS A 7 -2.70 8.32 -16.40
N PRO A 8 -2.66 6.98 -16.56
CA PRO A 8 -3.39 6.09 -15.68
C PRO A 8 -3.02 6.25 -14.20
N CYS A 9 -4.00 6.07 -13.31
CA CYS A 9 -3.82 6.11 -11.87
C CYS A 9 -4.04 4.72 -11.26
N ILE A 10 -3.00 4.16 -10.66
CA ILE A 10 -3.07 2.93 -9.87
C ILE A 10 -3.76 3.25 -8.55
N LEU A 11 -4.77 2.44 -8.22
CA LEU A 11 -5.46 2.48 -6.93
C LEU A 11 -5.09 1.23 -6.14
N CYS A 12 -4.45 1.43 -4.99
CA CYS A 12 -4.18 0.38 -4.01
C CYS A 12 -5.31 0.34 -2.96
N VAL A 13 -5.81 -0.86 -2.65
CA VAL A 13 -6.76 -1.08 -1.56
C VAL A 13 -6.08 -1.80 -0.39
N ALA A 14 -5.98 -1.13 0.75
CA ALA A 14 -5.47 -1.68 2.00
C ALA A 14 -6.63 -2.19 2.86
N ILE A 15 -6.88 -3.50 2.74
CA ILE A 15 -8.19 -4.09 3.04
C ILE A 15 -8.48 -4.24 4.54
N THR A 16 -7.46 -4.47 5.37
CA THR A 16 -7.63 -4.94 6.76
C THR A 16 -6.69 -4.25 7.75
N GLY A 17 -5.41 -4.10 7.43
CA GLY A 17 -4.40 -3.60 8.36
C GLY A 17 -4.20 -4.43 9.60
N SER A 18 -3.59 -3.81 10.61
CA SER A 18 -3.30 -4.42 11.92
C SER A 18 -4.06 -3.78 13.09
N LEU A 19 -4.69 -2.62 12.89
CA LEU A 19 -5.38 -1.87 13.95
C LEU A 19 -6.91 -1.92 13.85
N PRO A 20 -7.55 -1.74 12.68
CA PRO A 20 -9.01 -1.77 12.61
C PRO A 20 -9.57 -3.10 13.08
N THR A 21 -10.69 -3.03 13.80
CA THR A 21 -11.46 -4.19 14.27
C THR A 21 -12.92 -4.04 13.85
N LYS A 22 -13.69 -5.13 13.93
CA LYS A 22 -15.15 -5.11 13.70
C LYS A 22 -15.89 -4.13 14.62
N ALA A 23 -15.36 -3.84 15.81
CA ALA A 23 -15.92 -2.84 16.72
C ALA A 23 -15.72 -1.40 16.22
N ASN A 24 -14.67 -1.13 15.44
CA ASN A 24 -14.49 0.17 14.80
C ASN A 24 -15.40 0.33 13.58
N ASN A 25 -15.53 -0.74 12.79
CA ASN A 25 -16.46 -0.83 11.67
C ASN A 25 -16.72 -2.31 11.32
N PRO A 26 -17.98 -2.79 11.27
CA PRO A 26 -18.29 -4.18 10.94
C PRO A 26 -17.85 -4.61 9.54
N ALA A 27 -17.60 -3.65 8.63
CA ALA A 27 -17.12 -3.90 7.28
C ALA A 27 -15.64 -4.33 7.21
N VAL A 28 -14.85 -4.20 8.30
CA VAL A 28 -13.44 -4.62 8.31
C VAL A 28 -13.36 -6.14 8.08
N PRO A 29 -12.75 -6.62 6.97
CA PRO A 29 -12.67 -8.05 6.70
C PRO A 29 -11.55 -8.70 7.54
N ILE A 30 -11.88 -9.77 8.27
CA ILE A 30 -10.97 -10.44 9.22
C ILE A 30 -10.63 -11.85 8.73
N THR A 31 -11.65 -12.66 8.45
CA THR A 31 -11.45 -14.04 7.96
C THR A 31 -10.97 -14.03 6.51
N ILE A 32 -10.33 -15.11 6.06
CA ILE A 32 -9.87 -15.23 4.66
C ILE A 32 -11.03 -15.05 3.67
N ALA A 33 -12.20 -15.63 3.95
CA ALA A 33 -13.37 -15.49 3.09
C ALA A 33 -13.83 -14.03 2.98
N GLU A 34 -13.95 -13.32 4.12
CA GLU A 34 -14.30 -11.90 4.12
C GLU A 34 -13.26 -11.05 3.38
N GLN A 35 -11.97 -11.38 3.52
CA GLN A 35 -10.89 -10.67 2.84
C GLN A 35 -10.95 -10.86 1.33
N VAL A 36 -11.21 -12.09 0.86
CA VAL A 36 -11.38 -12.37 -0.57
C VAL A 36 -12.59 -11.63 -1.12
N ASP A 37 -13.75 -11.72 -0.46
CA ASP A 37 -14.98 -11.05 -0.91
C ASP A 37 -14.82 -9.53 -0.94
N SER A 38 -14.26 -8.94 0.13
CA SER A 38 -14.04 -7.50 0.20
C SER A 38 -13.01 -7.02 -0.82
N THR A 39 -12.01 -7.84 -1.15
CA THR A 39 -10.99 -7.48 -2.15
C THR A 39 -11.58 -7.59 -3.56
N HIS A 40 -12.39 -8.60 -3.83
CA HIS A 40 -13.09 -8.76 -5.09
C HIS A 40 -14.02 -7.58 -5.38
N GLU A 41 -14.84 -7.14 -4.41
CA GLU A 41 -15.67 -5.94 -4.60
C GLU A 41 -14.81 -4.69 -4.88
N ALA A 42 -13.65 -4.57 -4.22
CA ALA A 42 -12.74 -3.45 -4.44
C ALA A 42 -12.02 -3.51 -5.80
N PHE A 43 -11.69 -4.72 -6.27
CA PHE A 43 -11.12 -4.98 -7.60
C PHE A 43 -12.10 -4.57 -8.70
N GLU A 44 -13.35 -5.01 -8.61
CA GLU A 44 -14.43 -4.61 -9.53
C GLU A 44 -14.70 -3.10 -9.49
N ALA A 45 -14.50 -2.47 -8.33
CA ALA A 45 -14.60 -1.02 -8.19
C ALA A 45 -13.40 -0.24 -8.77
N GLY A 46 -12.32 -0.91 -9.20
CA GLY A 46 -11.18 -0.28 -9.88
C GLY A 46 -9.84 -0.36 -9.13
N ALA A 47 -9.75 -1.06 -8.00
CA ALA A 47 -8.45 -1.29 -7.35
C ALA A 47 -7.61 -2.27 -8.16
N SER A 48 -6.33 -1.96 -8.37
CA SER A 48 -5.40 -2.81 -9.12
C SER A 48 -4.32 -3.45 -8.25
N ILE A 49 -4.19 -3.01 -7.00
CA ILE A 49 -3.28 -3.57 -5.98
C ILE A 49 -4.08 -3.87 -4.72
N ALA A 50 -3.91 -5.05 -4.13
CA ALA A 50 -4.38 -5.37 -2.79
C ALA A 50 -3.19 -5.35 -1.80
N HIS A 51 -3.21 -4.43 -0.85
CA HIS A 51 -2.28 -4.42 0.29
C HIS A 51 -2.83 -5.28 1.41
N CYS A 52 -2.14 -6.39 1.68
CA CYS A 52 -2.66 -7.49 2.47
C CYS A 52 -1.95 -7.59 3.82
N HIS A 53 -2.77 -7.50 4.87
CA HIS A 53 -2.49 -8.02 6.20
C HIS A 53 -3.40 -9.21 6.46
N VAL A 54 -2.96 -10.20 7.24
CA VAL A 54 -3.82 -11.29 7.71
C VAL A 54 -4.06 -11.18 9.21
N ARG A 55 -5.18 -11.74 9.67
CA ARG A 55 -5.57 -11.81 11.08
C ARG A 55 -5.83 -13.26 11.48
N LEU A 56 -5.75 -13.53 12.78
CA LEU A 56 -6.39 -14.71 13.38
C LEU A 56 -7.91 -14.55 13.36
N GLU A 57 -8.65 -15.63 13.61
CA GLU A 57 -10.13 -15.62 13.59
C GLU A 57 -10.74 -14.64 14.61
N ASP A 58 -10.04 -14.38 15.72
CA ASP A 58 -10.46 -13.41 16.74
C ASP A 58 -10.15 -11.95 16.36
N GLY A 59 -9.53 -11.71 15.19
CA GLY A 59 -9.11 -10.41 14.73
C GLY A 59 -7.71 -9.99 15.17
N THR A 60 -6.97 -10.79 15.94
CA THR A 60 -5.60 -10.50 16.36
C THR A 60 -4.65 -10.45 15.15
N PRO A 61 -3.75 -9.45 15.02
CA PRO A 61 -2.77 -9.41 13.96
C PRO A 61 -1.82 -10.61 13.96
N THR A 62 -1.45 -11.09 12.78
CA THR A 62 -0.47 -12.18 12.63
C THR A 62 0.35 -12.02 11.35
N SER A 63 1.55 -12.62 11.34
CA SER A 63 2.42 -12.76 10.17
C SER A 63 2.47 -14.20 9.66
N ASP A 64 1.49 -15.03 10.01
CA ASP A 64 1.39 -16.44 9.64
C ASP A 64 1.43 -16.65 8.10
N PRO A 65 2.50 -17.27 7.56
CA PRO A 65 2.63 -17.52 6.13
C PRO A 65 1.51 -18.42 5.57
N GLU A 66 0.95 -19.34 6.35
CA GLU A 66 -0.10 -20.23 5.86
C GLU A 66 -1.39 -19.46 5.57
N ARG A 67 -1.71 -18.47 6.41
CA ARG A 67 -2.84 -17.56 6.17
C ARG A 67 -2.59 -16.67 4.96
N PHE A 68 -1.38 -16.15 4.78
CA PHE A 68 -1.02 -15.42 3.57
C PHE A 68 -1.17 -16.29 2.32
N ALA A 69 -0.77 -17.57 2.37
CA ALA A 69 -0.92 -18.50 1.25
C ALA A 69 -2.40 -18.72 0.88
N ARG A 70 -3.26 -18.94 1.89
CA ARG A 70 -4.71 -19.07 1.67
C ARG A 70 -5.35 -17.81 1.12
N LEU A 71 -4.96 -16.64 1.61
CA LEU A 71 -5.42 -15.36 1.04
C LEU A 71 -4.95 -15.22 -0.41
N LYS A 72 -3.68 -15.52 -0.70
CA LYS A 72 -3.10 -15.47 -2.05
C LYS A 72 -3.91 -16.32 -3.02
N GLU A 73 -4.16 -17.58 -2.69
CA GLU A 73 -4.92 -18.51 -3.51
C GLU A 73 -6.33 -17.99 -3.82
N GLY A 74 -7.02 -17.49 -2.79
CA GLY A 74 -8.34 -16.89 -2.96
C GLY A 74 -8.33 -15.67 -3.88
N LEU A 75 -7.36 -14.77 -3.71
CA LEU A 75 -7.26 -13.55 -4.53
C LEU A 75 -6.83 -13.86 -5.97
N GLU A 76 -5.92 -14.80 -6.21
CA GLU A 76 -5.56 -15.21 -7.58
C GLU A 76 -6.75 -15.81 -8.32
N LYS A 77 -7.60 -16.57 -7.62
CA LYS A 77 -8.81 -17.16 -8.19
C LYS A 77 -9.90 -16.13 -8.47
N HIS A 78 -10.16 -15.22 -7.53
CA HIS A 78 -11.32 -14.32 -7.57
C HIS A 78 -11.01 -12.92 -8.11
N CYS A 79 -9.75 -12.51 -8.14
CA CYS A 79 -9.29 -11.20 -8.64
C CYS A 79 -8.15 -11.41 -9.67
N PRO A 80 -8.40 -12.13 -10.78
CA PRO A 80 -7.34 -12.55 -11.70
C PRO A 80 -6.55 -11.35 -12.24
N GLY A 81 -5.24 -11.42 -12.09
CA GLY A 81 -4.31 -10.37 -12.51
C GLY A 81 -4.12 -9.22 -11.53
N MET A 82 -4.93 -9.09 -10.48
CA MET A 82 -4.70 -8.11 -9.40
C MET A 82 -3.30 -8.28 -8.81
N ILE A 83 -2.64 -7.17 -8.46
CA ILE A 83 -1.31 -7.20 -7.85
C ILE A 83 -1.46 -7.50 -6.38
N LEU A 84 -0.79 -8.55 -5.91
CA LEU A 84 -0.83 -8.95 -4.50
C LEU A 84 0.38 -8.38 -3.77
N GLN A 85 0.14 -7.49 -2.81
CA GLN A 85 1.17 -6.86 -2.01
C GLN A 85 1.08 -7.32 -0.56
N PHE A 86 2.07 -8.05 -0.06
CA PHE A 86 2.07 -8.51 1.33
C PHE A 86 2.72 -7.49 2.26
N SER A 87 2.11 -7.28 3.42
CA SER A 87 2.70 -6.41 4.43
C SER A 87 3.81 -7.11 5.20
N THR A 88 4.96 -6.45 5.31
CA THR A 88 6.03 -6.84 6.25
C THR A 88 6.00 -5.99 7.53
N GLY A 89 4.85 -5.39 7.84
CA GLY A 89 4.73 -4.38 8.89
C GLY A 89 4.95 -4.90 10.31
N GLY A 90 5.69 -4.13 11.13
CA GLY A 90 6.06 -4.49 12.51
C GLY A 90 4.92 -4.42 13.54
N ARG A 91 3.66 -4.20 13.14
CA ARG A 91 2.47 -4.38 14.01
C ARG A 91 1.94 -5.81 13.97
N SER A 92 2.21 -6.55 12.89
CA SER A 92 1.70 -7.91 12.68
C SER A 92 2.67 -9.00 13.12
N GLY A 93 3.95 -8.63 13.33
CA GLY A 93 5.01 -9.55 13.73
C GLY A 93 6.28 -8.80 14.16
N ALA A 94 7.32 -9.55 14.55
CA ALA A 94 8.60 -9.00 15.03
C ALA A 94 9.80 -9.72 14.37
N GLY A 95 10.92 -9.02 14.25
CA GLY A 95 12.14 -9.56 13.64
C GLY A 95 11.90 -10.18 12.26
N GLN A 96 12.57 -11.30 11.97
CA GLN A 96 12.49 -11.98 10.68
C GLN A 96 11.12 -12.62 10.40
N ALA A 97 10.28 -12.85 11.41
CA ALA A 97 8.91 -13.34 11.19
C ALA A 97 8.09 -12.40 10.30
N ARG A 98 8.43 -11.10 10.29
CA ARG A 98 7.83 -10.09 9.40
C ARG A 98 8.05 -10.36 7.91
N GLY A 99 9.04 -11.17 7.54
CA GLY A 99 9.31 -11.58 6.16
C GLY A 99 9.00 -13.05 5.88
N GLY A 100 8.42 -13.78 6.84
CA GLY A 100 8.19 -15.23 6.73
C GLY A 100 7.26 -15.64 5.58
N MET A 101 6.46 -14.70 5.06
CA MET A 101 5.56 -14.89 3.92
C MET A 101 6.21 -14.61 2.55
N LEU A 102 7.40 -13.97 2.51
CA LEU A 102 8.08 -13.63 1.25
C LEU A 102 8.42 -14.84 0.35
N PRO A 103 8.73 -16.04 0.88
CA PRO A 103 8.91 -17.25 0.06
C PRO A 103 7.68 -17.65 -0.77
N LEU A 104 6.49 -17.13 -0.46
CA LEU A 104 5.27 -17.31 -1.26
C LEU A 104 5.29 -16.50 -2.57
N ARG A 105 6.33 -15.69 -2.79
CA ARG A 105 6.58 -14.87 -3.98
C ARG A 105 5.36 -14.02 -4.38
N PRO A 106 4.80 -13.18 -3.49
CA PRO A 106 3.80 -12.19 -3.89
C PRO A 106 4.39 -11.28 -4.97
N ASP A 107 3.53 -10.58 -5.72
CA ASP A 107 4.01 -9.62 -6.73
C ASP A 107 4.83 -8.50 -6.08
N MET A 108 4.36 -8.05 -4.91
CA MET A 108 4.97 -6.98 -4.14
C MET A 108 4.98 -7.28 -2.64
N ALA A 109 5.78 -6.53 -1.91
CA ALA A 109 5.69 -6.48 -0.46
C ALA A 109 6.03 -5.08 0.05
N SER A 110 5.37 -4.63 1.12
CA SER A 110 5.70 -3.34 1.71
C SER A 110 7.03 -3.43 2.47
N LEU A 111 7.84 -2.36 2.43
CA LEU A 111 9.13 -2.28 3.11
C LEU A 111 9.33 -0.89 3.70
N SER A 112 9.41 -0.79 5.02
CA SER A 112 9.89 0.43 5.67
C SER A 112 11.42 0.41 5.74
N VAL A 113 12.07 1.44 5.21
CA VAL A 113 13.54 1.56 5.18
C VAL A 113 14.10 2.45 6.30
N GLY A 114 13.26 2.80 7.27
CA GLY A 114 13.62 3.59 8.44
C GLY A 114 12.59 3.44 9.57
N SER A 115 12.95 3.94 10.74
CA SER A 115 12.10 3.92 11.94
C SER A 115 11.53 5.30 12.22
N ASN A 116 10.33 5.35 12.79
CA ASN A 116 9.66 6.58 13.18
C ASN A 116 8.74 6.33 14.39
N ASN A 117 8.23 7.38 15.02
CA ASN A 117 7.22 7.25 16.06
C ASN A 117 5.85 6.91 15.47
N PHE A 118 5.06 6.15 16.22
CA PHE A 118 3.67 5.81 15.98
C PHE A 118 2.81 6.25 17.19
N PRO A 119 1.46 6.18 17.13
CA PRO A 119 0.58 6.79 18.13
C PRO A 119 0.87 6.43 19.59
N THR A 120 1.35 5.22 19.84
CA THR A 120 1.56 4.64 21.17
C THR A 120 2.90 3.90 21.33
N ARG A 121 3.78 3.93 20.33
CA ARG A 121 5.05 3.17 20.31
C ARG A 121 6.01 3.69 19.24
N VAL A 122 7.27 3.24 19.26
CA VAL A 122 8.15 3.34 18.10
C VAL A 122 7.73 2.30 17.06
N TYR A 123 7.75 2.69 15.79
CA TYR A 123 7.65 1.77 14.66
C TYR A 123 9.06 1.36 14.23
N GLU A 124 9.54 0.29 14.86
CA GLU A 124 10.92 -0.16 14.76
C GLU A 124 11.18 -0.91 13.45
N ASN A 125 12.13 -0.38 12.69
CA ASN A 125 12.74 -1.03 11.53
C ASN A 125 14.26 -0.90 11.65
N PRO A 126 14.89 -1.77 12.48
CA PRO A 126 16.34 -1.80 12.62
C PRO A 126 17.04 -1.98 11.27
N PRO A 127 18.20 -1.33 11.01
CA PRO A 127 18.86 -1.38 9.72
C PRO A 127 19.20 -2.79 9.20
N ASP A 128 19.55 -3.71 10.11
CA ASP A 128 19.82 -5.12 9.80
C ASP A 128 18.55 -5.87 9.35
N LEU A 129 17.41 -5.60 9.98
CA LEU A 129 16.12 -6.13 9.54
C LEU A 129 15.71 -5.57 8.16
N VAL A 130 15.93 -4.26 7.93
CA VAL A 130 15.66 -3.64 6.62
C VAL A 130 16.51 -4.29 5.54
N ALA A 131 17.81 -4.45 5.78
CA ALA A 131 18.73 -5.10 4.85
C ALA A 131 18.34 -6.56 4.58
N TRP A 132 17.95 -7.29 5.63
CA TRP A 132 17.50 -8.68 5.51
C TRP A 132 16.22 -8.80 4.68
N LEU A 133 15.18 -8.00 4.98
CA LEU A 133 13.93 -7.99 4.21
C LEU A 133 14.17 -7.64 2.74
N ALA A 134 14.96 -6.61 2.46
CA ALA A 134 15.33 -6.24 1.10
C ALA A 134 16.08 -7.39 0.38
N SER A 135 16.95 -8.10 1.08
CA SER A 135 17.67 -9.25 0.52
C SER A 135 16.75 -10.44 0.20
N GLU A 136 15.78 -10.75 1.07
CA GLU A 136 14.79 -11.81 0.80
C GLU A 136 13.86 -11.41 -0.36
N MET A 137 13.46 -10.14 -0.45
CA MET A 137 12.69 -9.64 -1.59
C MET A 137 13.45 -9.77 -2.92
N ARG A 138 14.77 -9.50 -2.95
CA ARG A 138 15.61 -9.78 -4.13
C ARG A 138 15.67 -11.26 -4.45
N LYS A 139 15.87 -12.11 -3.45
CA LYS A 139 15.95 -13.57 -3.60
C LYS A 139 14.67 -14.18 -4.19
N TYR A 140 13.51 -13.69 -3.79
CA TYR A 140 12.20 -14.22 -4.22
C TYR A 140 11.57 -13.45 -5.38
N GLU A 141 12.24 -12.41 -5.89
CA GLU A 141 11.76 -11.56 -6.97
C GLU A 141 10.44 -10.86 -6.65
N VAL A 142 10.41 -10.24 -5.46
CA VAL A 142 9.27 -9.48 -4.92
C VAL A 142 9.61 -7.99 -4.99
N THR A 143 8.81 -7.21 -5.71
CA THR A 143 9.05 -5.76 -5.85
C THR A 143 8.64 -5.03 -4.56
N PRO A 144 9.53 -4.28 -3.91
CA PRO A 144 9.19 -3.53 -2.70
C PRO A 144 8.36 -2.30 -3.04
N GLU A 145 7.26 -2.09 -2.30
CA GLU A 145 6.69 -0.75 -2.12
C GLU A 145 7.30 -0.14 -0.86
N ILE A 146 7.99 0.99 -1.00
CA ILE A 146 8.69 1.61 0.12
C ILE A 146 7.73 2.48 0.92
N GLU A 147 7.52 2.11 2.19
CA GLU A 147 6.65 2.85 3.11
C GLU A 147 7.42 4.02 3.76
N ALA A 148 7.34 5.19 3.14
CA ALA A 148 8.00 6.40 3.60
C ALA A 148 7.12 7.20 4.55
N PHE A 149 7.35 7.00 5.85
CA PHE A 149 6.72 7.76 6.96
C PHE A 149 7.43 9.08 7.27
N ASP A 150 8.61 9.32 6.70
CA ASP A 150 9.40 10.55 6.88
C ASP A 150 10.34 10.78 5.68
N LEU A 151 10.92 11.98 5.55
CA LEU A 151 11.73 12.42 4.40
C LEU A 151 12.96 11.54 4.20
N SER A 152 13.64 11.19 5.29
CA SER A 152 14.86 10.38 5.23
C SER A 152 14.59 8.98 4.66
N HIS A 153 13.35 8.47 4.77
CA HIS A 153 12.98 7.17 4.21
C HIS A 153 12.95 7.22 2.68
N ILE A 154 12.48 8.32 2.09
CA ILE A 154 12.51 8.54 0.63
C ILE A 154 13.97 8.58 0.15
N LEU A 155 14.80 9.39 0.81
CA LEU A 155 16.21 9.52 0.44
C LEU A 155 16.97 8.20 0.59
N ARG A 156 16.69 7.43 1.65
CA ARG A 156 17.25 6.09 1.88
C ARG A 156 16.81 5.12 0.79
N ALA A 157 15.54 5.15 0.38
CA ALA A 157 15.01 4.29 -0.67
C ALA A 157 15.72 4.52 -2.01
N VAL A 158 15.92 5.79 -2.39
CA VAL A 158 16.64 6.17 -3.60
C VAL A 158 18.09 5.68 -3.55
N ASP A 159 18.78 5.89 -2.43
CA ASP A 159 20.15 5.41 -2.24
C ASP A 159 20.25 3.86 -2.31
N MET A 160 19.33 3.15 -1.65
CA MET A 160 19.27 1.67 -1.72
C MET A 160 19.01 1.16 -3.13
N HIS A 161 18.08 1.79 -3.87
CA HIS A 161 17.79 1.42 -5.25
C HIS A 161 19.00 1.61 -6.16
N ASN A 162 19.68 2.76 -6.06
CA ASN A 162 20.90 3.06 -6.82
C ASN A 162 22.06 2.08 -6.52
N LYS A 163 22.09 1.51 -5.32
CA LYS A 163 23.05 0.46 -4.91
C LYS A 163 22.64 -0.95 -5.33
N GLY A 164 21.49 -1.13 -5.98
CA GLY A 164 20.96 -2.43 -6.37
C GLY A 164 20.42 -3.25 -5.18
N GLU A 165 20.14 -2.60 -4.04
CA GLU A 165 19.64 -3.27 -2.83
C GLU A 165 18.13 -3.52 -2.88
N LEU A 166 17.38 -2.81 -3.73
CA LEU A 166 15.94 -3.00 -3.90
C LEU A 166 15.64 -3.72 -5.22
N TYR A 167 14.85 -4.79 -5.17
CA TYR A 167 14.47 -5.57 -6.36
C TYR A 167 13.56 -4.75 -7.29
N GLY A 168 13.77 -4.83 -8.59
CA GLY A 168 12.85 -4.26 -9.58
C GLY A 168 12.84 -2.73 -9.64
N LYS A 169 11.70 -2.17 -10.07
CA LYS A 169 11.50 -0.72 -10.22
C LYS A 169 11.14 -0.09 -8.89
N LEU A 170 11.79 1.03 -8.55
CA LEU A 170 11.50 1.76 -7.31
C LEU A 170 10.05 2.30 -7.31
N TYR A 171 9.32 1.97 -6.25
CA TYR A 171 8.00 2.50 -5.96
C TYR A 171 7.92 2.95 -4.50
N VAL A 172 7.62 4.23 -4.28
CA VAL A 172 7.62 4.84 -2.94
C VAL A 172 6.23 5.33 -2.56
N GLN A 173 5.73 4.91 -1.40
CA GLN A 173 4.49 5.38 -0.79
C GLN A 173 4.78 6.45 0.26
N PHE A 174 4.24 7.65 0.07
CA PHE A 174 4.25 8.69 1.10
C PHE A 174 3.11 8.42 2.10
N VAL A 175 3.44 8.02 3.32
CA VAL A 175 2.43 7.75 4.35
C VAL A 175 2.28 8.96 5.26
N MET A 176 1.11 9.59 5.22
CA MET A 176 0.85 10.86 5.91
C MET A 176 -0.38 10.80 6.81
N GLY A 177 -0.31 11.46 7.97
CA GLY A 177 -1.42 11.59 8.92
C GLY A 177 -1.42 10.57 10.06
N VAL A 178 -0.38 9.73 10.19
CA VAL A 178 -0.22 8.88 11.38
C VAL A 178 0.16 9.76 12.57
N LYS A 179 -0.57 9.67 13.69
CA LYS A 179 -0.24 10.41 14.92
C LYS A 179 1.19 10.11 15.37
N ASN A 180 1.95 11.16 15.69
CA ASN A 180 3.38 11.17 16.04
C ASN A 180 4.37 10.88 14.90
N ALA A 181 3.92 10.70 13.65
CA ALA A 181 4.77 10.64 12.45
C ALA A 181 4.56 11.90 11.58
N MET A 182 4.75 11.80 10.26
CA MET A 182 4.49 12.89 9.32
C MET A 182 2.99 13.22 9.22
N PRO A 183 2.54 14.45 9.55
CA PRO A 183 1.16 14.88 9.30
C PRO A 183 0.87 14.98 7.80
N ALA A 184 -0.42 15.02 7.43
CA ALA A 184 -0.82 15.37 6.07
C ALA A 184 -0.64 16.88 5.83
N ASP A 185 0.57 17.25 5.44
CA ASP A 185 0.98 18.62 5.12
C ASP A 185 1.22 18.77 3.61
N ARG A 186 0.60 19.79 3.00
CA ARG A 186 0.66 19.99 1.55
C ARG A 186 2.06 20.39 1.07
N ALA A 187 2.75 21.26 1.80
CA ALA A 187 4.08 21.72 1.41
C ALA A 187 5.10 20.58 1.51
N VAL A 188 4.98 19.73 2.53
CA VAL A 188 5.82 18.51 2.64
C VAL A 188 5.51 17.53 1.53
N PHE A 189 4.23 17.30 1.21
CA PHE A 189 3.83 16.45 0.08
C PHE A 189 4.44 16.94 -1.24
N ASP A 190 4.31 18.23 -1.55
CA ASP A 190 4.87 18.81 -2.78
C ASP A 190 6.41 18.68 -2.79
N PHE A 191 7.06 18.83 -1.63
CA PHE A 191 8.51 18.58 -1.49
C PHE A 191 8.89 17.11 -1.73
N TYR A 192 8.11 16.14 -1.24
CA TYR A 192 8.33 14.72 -1.52
C TYR A 192 8.20 14.40 -3.00
N VAL A 193 7.20 14.96 -3.68
CA VAL A 193 7.03 14.84 -5.14
C VAL A 193 8.24 15.43 -5.87
N GLN A 194 8.71 16.61 -5.44
CA GLN A 194 9.92 17.22 -6.00
C GLN A 194 11.15 16.33 -5.81
N ILE A 195 11.37 15.76 -4.62
CA ILE A 195 12.49 14.85 -4.35
C ILE A 195 12.43 13.63 -5.27
N MET A 196 11.27 13.00 -5.44
CA MET A 196 11.13 11.87 -6.36
C MET A 196 11.46 12.27 -7.80
N ARG A 197 10.95 13.42 -8.27
CA ARG A 197 11.24 13.94 -9.61
C ARG A 197 12.73 14.21 -9.83
N ASP A 198 13.38 14.86 -8.87
CA ASP A 198 14.76 15.33 -9.00
C ASP A 198 15.79 14.21 -8.77
N ARG A 199 15.47 13.22 -7.91
CA ARG A 199 16.42 12.19 -7.45
C ARG A 199 16.15 10.80 -8.01
N ALA A 200 14.91 10.52 -8.44
CA ALA A 200 14.51 9.23 -8.99
C ALA A 200 13.44 9.39 -10.09
N PRO A 201 13.76 10.10 -11.20
CA PRO A 201 12.79 10.48 -12.24
C PRO A 201 12.09 9.28 -12.92
N ASP A 202 12.74 8.12 -12.94
CA ASP A 202 12.19 6.89 -13.53
C ASP A 202 11.34 6.08 -12.53
N ALA A 203 11.37 6.43 -11.24
CA ALA A 203 10.60 5.76 -10.20
C ALA A 203 9.13 6.18 -10.24
N ASN A 204 8.27 5.31 -9.71
CA ASN A 204 6.89 5.68 -9.44
C ASN A 204 6.72 6.05 -7.96
N TRP A 205 5.63 6.73 -7.65
CA TRP A 205 5.25 6.98 -6.25
C TRP A 205 3.73 6.96 -6.09
N CYS A 206 3.29 6.63 -4.88
CA CYS A 206 1.93 6.83 -4.39
C CYS A 206 1.92 7.62 -3.09
N ALA A 207 0.74 8.03 -2.64
CA ALA A 207 0.56 8.56 -1.30
C ALA A 207 -0.69 7.98 -0.64
N ALA A 208 -0.61 7.81 0.68
CA ALA A 208 -1.63 7.26 1.54
C ALA A 208 -1.90 8.22 2.71
N GLY A 209 -3.16 8.62 2.87
CA GLY A 209 -3.60 9.45 3.98
C GLY A 209 -4.31 8.63 5.05
N ILE A 210 -4.01 8.88 6.32
CA ILE A 210 -4.64 8.17 7.44
C ILE A 210 -5.86 8.92 7.98
N GLY A 211 -6.94 8.17 8.24
CA GLY A 211 -8.20 8.66 8.78
C GLY A 211 -8.84 9.70 7.87
N PRO A 212 -9.22 10.89 8.39
CA PRO A 212 -9.86 11.94 7.58
C PRO A 212 -8.96 12.46 6.46
N ASN A 213 -7.64 12.21 6.54
CA ASN A 213 -6.69 12.63 5.51
C ASN A 213 -6.67 11.71 4.28
N GLN A 214 -7.33 10.55 4.32
CA GLN A 214 -7.33 9.60 3.20
C GLN A 214 -7.78 10.27 1.90
N ILE A 215 -8.98 10.87 1.88
CA ILE A 215 -9.51 11.53 0.69
C ILE A 215 -8.67 12.75 0.26
N VAL A 216 -8.10 13.48 1.22
CA VAL A 216 -7.28 14.66 0.98
C VAL A 216 -5.99 14.27 0.26
N VAL A 217 -5.30 13.24 0.76
CA VAL A 217 -4.06 12.74 0.17
C VAL A 217 -4.33 12.00 -1.15
N ASN A 218 -5.48 11.34 -1.30
CA ASN A 218 -5.91 10.77 -2.58
C ASN A 218 -5.99 11.87 -3.65
N GLU A 219 -6.68 12.98 -3.34
CA GLU A 219 -6.82 14.11 -4.24
C GLU A 219 -5.46 14.72 -4.61
N TRP A 220 -4.58 14.92 -3.63
CA TRP A 220 -3.23 15.45 -3.88
C TRP A 220 -2.42 14.56 -4.81
N ALA A 221 -2.39 13.24 -4.56
CA ALA A 221 -1.63 12.29 -5.36
C ALA A 221 -2.18 12.16 -6.78
N ILE A 222 -3.50 12.10 -6.93
CA ILE A 222 -4.16 12.02 -8.24
C ILE A 222 -3.89 13.30 -9.04
N ALA A 223 -4.05 14.47 -8.43
CA ALA A 223 -3.82 15.76 -9.09
C ALA A 223 -2.35 15.97 -9.51
N ALA A 224 -1.39 15.50 -8.69
CA ALA A 224 0.05 15.64 -8.93
C ALA A 224 0.67 14.50 -9.76
N GLY A 225 -0.15 13.64 -10.38
CA GLY A 225 0.33 12.65 -11.35
C GLY A 225 0.91 11.36 -10.76
N GLY A 226 0.81 11.17 -9.45
CA GLY A 226 1.18 9.95 -8.75
C GLY A 226 0.09 8.89 -8.76
N HIS A 227 0.21 7.92 -7.88
CA HIS A 227 -0.77 6.87 -7.61
C HIS A 227 -1.32 7.03 -6.18
N THR A 228 -2.35 6.27 -5.79
CA THR A 228 -2.87 6.45 -4.44
C THR A 228 -3.41 5.16 -3.81
N ARG A 229 -3.54 5.22 -2.49
CA ARG A 229 -4.00 4.12 -1.64
C ARG A 229 -5.21 4.55 -0.83
N THR A 230 -6.16 3.64 -0.68
CA THR A 230 -7.35 3.79 0.15
C THR A 230 -7.69 2.46 0.82
N GLY A 231 -8.73 2.41 1.64
CA GLY A 231 -9.19 1.19 2.30
C GLY A 231 -9.34 1.33 3.81
N LEU A 232 -9.97 0.31 4.39
CA LEU A 232 -10.37 0.26 5.79
C LEU A 232 -9.19 0.16 6.76
N GLU A 233 -8.02 -0.28 6.27
CA GLU A 233 -6.76 -0.21 7.04
C GLU A 233 -6.46 1.22 7.50
N ASP A 234 -6.60 2.17 6.58
CA ASP A 234 -6.17 3.54 6.78
C ASP A 234 -7.29 4.43 7.31
N ASN A 235 -8.55 4.13 6.96
CA ASN A 235 -9.72 4.91 7.34
C ASN A 235 -11.00 4.08 7.26
N VAL A 236 -11.75 4.04 8.37
CA VAL A 236 -13.00 3.25 8.48
C VAL A 236 -14.27 4.06 8.20
N ARG A 237 -14.18 5.30 7.72
CA ARG A 237 -15.29 6.26 7.60
C ARG A 237 -15.38 6.91 6.21
N LEU A 238 -16.58 7.26 5.76
CA LEU A 238 -16.75 8.10 4.57
C LEU A 238 -16.59 9.58 4.92
N ASP A 239 -17.11 9.96 6.08
CA ASP A 239 -17.05 11.32 6.63
C ASP A 239 -17.05 11.26 8.16
N ARG A 240 -17.24 12.40 8.81
CA ARG A 240 -17.19 12.49 10.27
C ARG A 240 -18.17 11.52 10.95
N ASP A 241 -19.36 11.36 10.38
CA ASP A 241 -20.48 10.72 11.07
C ASP A 241 -20.80 9.32 10.51
N ARG A 242 -20.47 9.04 9.24
CA ARG A 242 -20.78 7.77 8.57
C ARG A 242 -19.58 6.84 8.44
N LEU A 243 -19.76 5.59 8.87
CA LEU A 243 -18.82 4.49 8.62
C LEU A 243 -18.79 4.14 7.12
N ALA A 244 -17.64 3.69 6.62
CA ALA A 244 -17.51 3.17 5.27
C ALA A 244 -18.16 1.77 5.18
N PRO A 245 -19.11 1.53 4.27
CA PRO A 245 -19.82 0.25 4.23
C PRO A 245 -18.98 -0.90 3.66
N SER A 246 -17.93 -0.59 2.88
CA SER A 246 -16.98 -1.58 2.36
C SER A 246 -15.67 -0.90 1.91
N ASN A 247 -14.63 -1.70 1.67
CA ASN A 247 -13.42 -1.22 1.00
C ASN A 247 -13.73 -0.66 -0.40
N ALA A 248 -14.63 -1.30 -1.15
CA ALA A 248 -15.01 -0.83 -2.49
C ALA A 248 -15.67 0.55 -2.48
N ALA A 249 -16.42 0.90 -1.43
CA ALA A 249 -16.96 2.25 -1.27
C ALA A 249 -15.85 3.31 -1.15
N LEU A 250 -14.72 2.98 -0.52
CA LEU A 250 -13.56 3.86 -0.42
C LEU A 250 -12.79 3.93 -1.74
N VAL A 251 -12.71 2.83 -2.49
CA VAL A 251 -12.15 2.79 -3.86
C VAL A 251 -12.95 3.69 -4.81
N ARG A 252 -14.30 3.60 -4.79
CA ARG A 252 -15.18 4.43 -5.63
C ARG A 252 -14.92 5.93 -5.45
N ARG A 253 -14.65 6.40 -4.23
CA ARG A 253 -14.26 7.80 -3.98
C ARG A 253 -12.95 8.20 -4.67
N ALA A 254 -11.97 7.29 -4.70
CA ALA A 254 -10.72 7.54 -5.42
C ALA A 254 -10.93 7.49 -6.95
N VAL A 255 -11.85 6.66 -7.45
CA VAL A 255 -12.26 6.65 -8.86
C VAL A 255 -12.92 7.98 -9.25
N GLU A 256 -13.85 8.51 -8.46
CA GLU A 256 -14.47 9.82 -8.70
C GLU A 256 -13.43 10.95 -8.77
N LEU A 257 -12.38 10.89 -7.94
CA LEU A 257 -11.25 11.81 -8.05
C LEU A 257 -10.45 11.61 -9.34
N CYS A 258 -10.21 10.36 -9.76
CA CYS A 258 -9.55 10.08 -11.04
C CYS A 258 -10.34 10.69 -12.23
N GLU A 259 -11.67 10.56 -12.22
CA GLU A 259 -12.57 11.20 -13.20
C GLU A 259 -12.47 12.73 -13.14
N LYS A 260 -12.55 13.33 -11.94
CA LYS A 260 -12.41 14.78 -11.72
C LYS A 260 -11.13 15.35 -12.33
N TYR A 261 -10.02 14.61 -12.24
CA TYR A 261 -8.71 15.02 -12.76
C TYR A 261 -8.40 14.47 -14.16
N ALA A 262 -9.38 13.86 -14.84
CA ALA A 262 -9.25 13.28 -16.18
C ALA A 262 -8.08 12.30 -16.32
N ARG A 263 -7.89 11.47 -15.29
CA ARG A 263 -6.90 10.39 -15.25
C ARG A 263 -7.63 9.05 -15.25
N PRO A 264 -7.45 8.18 -16.27
CA PRO A 264 -8.11 6.89 -16.27
C PRO A 264 -7.63 6.02 -15.10
N VAL A 265 -8.53 5.24 -14.50
CA VAL A 265 -8.14 4.23 -13.50
C VAL A 265 -7.31 3.16 -14.19
N ALA A 266 -6.15 2.81 -13.63
CA ALA A 266 -5.27 1.82 -14.22
C ALA A 266 -5.87 0.41 -14.06
N THR A 267 -6.00 -0.30 -15.18
CA THR A 267 -6.30 -1.74 -15.13
C THR A 267 -5.16 -2.52 -14.47
N ALA A 268 -5.42 -3.74 -14.01
CA ALA A 268 -4.39 -4.60 -13.44
C ALA A 268 -3.18 -4.80 -14.37
N ALA A 269 -3.42 -4.98 -15.68
CA ALA A 269 -2.36 -5.10 -16.68
C ALA A 269 -1.52 -3.81 -16.82
N GLN A 270 -2.17 -2.64 -16.84
CA GLN A 270 -1.47 -1.36 -16.88
C GLN A 270 -0.68 -1.12 -15.60
N ALA A 271 -1.24 -1.43 -14.43
CA ALA A 271 -0.55 -1.29 -13.15
C ALA A 271 0.72 -2.15 -13.11
N ARG A 272 0.64 -3.41 -13.56
CA ARG A 272 1.81 -4.31 -13.67
C ARG A 272 2.87 -3.73 -14.60
N ALA A 273 2.49 -3.22 -15.77
CA ALA A 273 3.43 -2.61 -16.71
C ALA A 273 4.09 -1.33 -16.16
N ILE A 274 3.31 -0.43 -15.52
CA ILE A 274 3.81 0.80 -14.91
C ILE A 274 4.87 0.50 -13.84
N LEU A 275 4.62 -0.54 -13.03
CA LEU A 275 5.46 -0.96 -11.90
C LEU A 275 6.56 -1.96 -12.30
N GLY A 276 6.65 -2.34 -13.58
CA GLY A 276 7.67 -3.29 -14.06
C GLY A 276 7.54 -4.69 -13.44
N LEU A 277 6.31 -5.11 -13.15
CA LEU A 277 6.03 -6.42 -12.56
C LEU A 277 5.93 -7.51 -13.64
N ARG A 278 6.13 -8.75 -13.21
CA ARG A 278 5.89 -9.94 -14.04
C ARG A 278 4.42 -9.95 -14.51
N ALA A 279 4.20 -10.53 -15.69
CA ALA A 279 2.85 -10.84 -16.15
C ALA A 279 2.16 -11.73 -15.10
N ALA A 280 0.85 -11.56 -14.95
CA ALA A 280 0.08 -12.41 -14.03
C ALA A 280 0.30 -13.89 -14.40
N ALA A 281 0.41 -14.75 -13.38
CA ALA A 281 0.41 -16.19 -13.62
C ALA A 281 -0.88 -16.56 -14.35
N ALA A 282 -0.76 -17.36 -15.42
CA ALA A 282 -1.89 -17.85 -16.20
C ALA A 282 -2.68 -18.91 -15.42
#